data_AF-A0A919DBR1-F1
#
_entry.id   AF-A0A919DBR1-F1
#
_cell.length_a   1.000
_cell.length_b   1.000
_cell.length_c   1.000
_cell.angle_alpha   90.00
_cell.angle_beta   90.00
_cell.angle_gamma   90.00
#
_symmetry.space_group_name_H-M   'P 1'
#
loop_
_entity.id
_entity.type
_entity.pdbx_description
1 polymer ?
#
loop_
_entity_poly.entity_id
_entity_poly.type
_entity_poly.pdbx_seq_one_letter_code
_entity_poly.pdbx_strand_id
1 'polypeptide(L)'
;MSLTLTDLPTLVGQLTPHISPDETLPVLHGIYLEATGTHLFACATDRYTFALTRREAPDSAPWKAVLTRADLLALRALFPARRRAADLTLTFEPPAGEHDPDGHLTIGDADRALRLSANAPLAGLFPKWRPLFAAALAAEPQLTDEAHLNAAYLARWAKAPAERYEPLTVWSAGPEKPLLIAAGHGFLGLQMPVKADTRPGRTATDRRDRAALRTTWTDALNTPAAVSERHLKAA
;
A
#
# COMPACT_ATOMS: atom_id res chain seq x y z
N MET A 1 -2.15 12.36 25.18
CA MET A 1 -1.20 12.95 24.20
C MET A 1 -1.97 13.18 22.91
N SER A 2 -1.89 14.35 22.28
CA SER A 2 -2.74 14.67 21.11
C SER A 2 -1.94 15.15 19.91
N LEU A 3 -2.39 14.81 18.70
CA LEU A 3 -1.93 15.38 17.44
C LEU A 3 -3.11 15.65 16.52
N THR A 4 -2.96 16.56 15.56
CA THR A 4 -4.01 16.92 14.61
C THR A 4 -3.61 16.52 13.19
N LEU A 5 -4.54 15.92 12.44
CA LEU A 5 -4.38 15.53 11.05
C LEU A 5 -5.51 16.11 10.22
N THR A 6 -5.19 16.60 9.03
CA THR A 6 -6.18 17.17 8.12
C THR A 6 -6.69 16.14 7.10
N ASP A 7 -5.98 15.02 6.93
CA ASP A 7 -6.18 14.07 5.82
C ASP A 7 -6.31 12.60 6.25
N LEU A 8 -6.70 12.33 7.50
CA LEU A 8 -6.93 10.96 7.99
C LEU A 8 -7.81 10.10 7.06
N PRO A 9 -8.90 10.62 6.45
CA PRO A 9 -9.68 9.83 5.49
C PRO A 9 -8.86 9.37 4.27
N THR A 10 -7.96 10.22 3.77
CA THR A 10 -7.06 9.91 2.65
C THR A 10 -6.10 8.79 3.04
N LEU A 11 -5.47 8.91 4.21
CA LEU A 11 -4.58 7.88 4.75
C LEU A 11 -5.28 6.53 4.92
N VAL A 12 -6.49 6.53 5.51
CA VAL A 12 -7.26 5.28 5.67
C VAL A 12 -7.61 4.69 4.30
N GLY A 13 -8.00 5.51 3.32
CA GLY A 13 -8.28 5.08 1.95
C GLY A 13 -7.07 4.49 1.23
N GLN A 14 -5.88 5.07 1.43
CA GLN A 14 -4.60 4.60 0.89
C GLN A 14 -4.21 3.23 1.47
N LEU A 15 -4.42 3.01 2.76
CA LEU A 15 -3.90 1.83 3.47
C LEU A 15 -4.88 0.65 3.52
N THR A 16 -6.19 0.91 3.52
CA THR A 16 -7.23 -0.15 3.62
C THR A 16 -7.06 -1.30 2.61
N PRO A 17 -6.73 -1.05 1.33
CA PRO A 17 -6.53 -2.14 0.35
C PRO A 17 -5.42 -3.13 0.70
N HIS A 18 -4.51 -2.76 1.61
CA HIS A 18 -3.34 -3.54 2.01
C HIS A 18 -3.52 -4.28 3.34
N ILE A 19 -4.70 -4.21 3.95
CA ILE A 19 -5.02 -4.93 5.19
C ILE A 19 -5.21 -6.42 4.87
N SER A 20 -4.66 -7.29 5.71
CA SER A 20 -4.83 -8.73 5.59
C SER A 20 -6.30 -9.14 5.82
N PRO A 21 -6.94 -9.90 4.92
CA PRO A 21 -8.25 -10.49 5.20
C PRO A 21 -8.15 -11.72 6.14
N ASP A 22 -6.93 -12.22 6.38
CA ASP A 22 -6.66 -13.38 7.23
C ASP A 22 -6.74 -13.00 8.71
N GLU A 23 -7.80 -13.45 9.38
CA GLU A 23 -8.08 -13.17 10.80
C GLU A 23 -7.18 -13.97 11.75
N THR A 24 -6.42 -14.97 11.26
CA THR A 24 -5.47 -15.73 12.07
C THR A 24 -4.22 -14.91 12.44
N LEU A 25 -4.00 -13.78 11.75
CA LEU A 25 -2.93 -12.81 12.01
C LEU A 25 -3.56 -11.45 12.36
N PRO A 26 -4.15 -11.29 13.55
CA PRO A 26 -4.94 -10.10 13.90
C PRO A 26 -4.14 -8.80 13.81
N VAL A 27 -2.82 -8.86 14.01
CA VAL A 27 -1.91 -7.71 13.91
C VAL A 27 -1.85 -7.11 12.50
N LEU A 28 -2.18 -7.91 11.48
CA LEU A 28 -2.24 -7.49 10.08
C LEU A 28 -3.66 -7.13 9.63
N HIS A 29 -4.67 -7.31 10.50
CA HIS A 29 -6.08 -7.08 10.24
C HIS A 29 -6.51 -5.63 10.57
N GLY A 30 -5.64 -4.67 10.29
CA GLY A 30 -5.84 -3.27 10.62
C GLY A 30 -4.77 -2.34 10.06
N ILE A 31 -4.86 -1.07 10.45
CA ILE A 31 -3.85 -0.04 10.19
C ILE A 31 -3.06 0.17 11.46
N TYR A 32 -1.75 -0.06 11.40
CA TYR A 32 -0.82 0.28 12.46
C TYR A 32 -0.48 1.77 12.39
N LEU A 33 -0.47 2.44 13.53
CA LEU A 33 -0.12 3.84 13.72
C LEU A 33 1.08 3.95 14.66
N GLU A 34 2.01 4.84 14.33
CA GLU A 34 3.18 5.12 15.16
C GLU A 34 3.53 6.61 15.13
N ALA A 35 3.36 7.28 16.26
CA ALA A 35 3.82 8.66 16.46
C ALA A 35 5.24 8.65 17.06
N THR A 36 6.11 9.54 16.59
CA THR A 36 7.54 9.54 16.98
C THR A 36 8.05 10.84 17.60
N GLY A 37 7.22 11.85 17.89
CA GLY A 37 7.69 13.20 18.22
C GLY A 37 7.53 14.20 17.09
N THR A 38 7.78 13.74 15.86
CA THR A 38 7.90 14.60 14.68
C THR A 38 7.00 14.16 13.54
N HIS A 39 6.65 12.88 13.51
CA HIS A 39 5.88 12.29 12.44
C HIS A 39 4.87 11.29 13.00
N LEU A 40 3.76 11.17 12.28
CA LEU A 40 2.89 10.02 12.35
C LEU A 40 3.14 9.13 11.14
N PHE A 41 3.52 7.89 11.40
CA PHE A 41 3.56 6.83 10.41
C PHE A 41 2.30 5.99 10.51
N ALA A 42 1.74 5.61 9.37
CA ALA A 42 0.68 4.62 9.32
C ALA A 42 0.98 3.55 8.28
N CYS A 43 0.69 2.30 8.63
CA CYS A 43 1.12 1.12 7.89
C CYS A 43 -0.02 0.12 7.75
N ALA A 44 -0.08 -0.57 6.61
CA ALA A 44 -0.93 -1.76 6.43
C ALA A 44 -0.19 -2.78 5.56
N THR A 45 -0.36 -4.07 5.87
CA THR A 45 0.23 -5.15 5.09
C THR A 45 -0.57 -6.45 5.17
N ASP A 46 -0.54 -7.22 4.08
CA ASP A 46 -1.12 -8.56 3.97
C ASP A 46 -0.07 -9.63 3.65
N ARG A 47 1.20 -9.37 3.98
CA ARG A 47 2.41 -10.14 3.63
C ARG A 47 2.83 -10.05 2.17
N TYR A 48 1.92 -9.73 1.25
CA TYR A 48 2.22 -9.63 -0.18
C TYR A 48 2.39 -8.18 -0.64
N THR A 49 1.66 -7.27 0.00
CA THR A 49 1.81 -5.83 -0.16
C THR A 49 2.04 -5.18 1.18
N PHE A 50 2.81 -4.10 1.21
CA PHE A 50 3.07 -3.30 2.41
C PHE A 50 2.97 -1.82 2.03
N ALA A 51 2.00 -1.10 2.58
CA ALA A 51 1.85 0.33 2.35
C ALA A 51 2.21 1.12 3.61
N LEU A 52 2.83 2.27 3.42
CA LEU A 52 3.32 3.18 4.45
C LEU A 52 2.98 4.61 4.05
N THR A 53 2.38 5.36 4.97
CA THR A 53 2.22 6.81 4.85
C THR A 53 2.99 7.52 5.96
N ARG A 54 3.46 8.73 5.65
CA ARG A 54 4.10 9.64 6.62
C ARG A 54 3.39 10.99 6.62
N ARG A 55 3.09 11.50 7.81
CA ARG A 55 2.60 12.88 8.04
C ARG A 55 3.45 13.56 9.10
N GLU A 56 3.59 14.87 8.99
CA GLU A 56 4.19 15.67 10.06
C GLU A 56 3.25 15.67 11.27
N ALA A 57 3.83 15.52 12.46
CA ALA A 57 3.12 15.55 13.73
C ALA A 57 4.08 16.05 14.82
N PRO A 58 4.50 17.33 14.74
CA PRO A 58 5.41 17.91 15.73
C PRO A 58 4.82 17.86 17.13
N ASP A 59 5.70 17.82 18.13
CA ASP A 59 5.38 17.90 19.56
C ASP A 59 4.44 16.79 20.08
N SER A 60 4.35 15.67 19.36
CA SER A 60 3.57 14.49 19.78
C SER A 60 4.43 13.51 20.56
N ALA A 61 4.11 13.23 21.82
CA ALA A 61 4.83 12.18 22.55
C ALA A 61 4.73 10.82 21.82
N PRO A 62 5.78 9.96 21.84
CA PRO A 62 5.77 8.73 21.07
C PRO A 62 4.72 7.73 21.56
N TRP A 63 3.98 7.14 20.63
CA TRP A 63 3.00 6.09 20.93
C TRP A 63 2.76 5.21 19.70
N LYS A 64 2.14 4.04 19.93
CA LYS A 64 1.76 3.08 18.89
C LYS A 64 0.34 2.61 19.13
N ALA A 65 -0.39 2.40 18.04
CA ALA A 65 -1.74 1.87 18.09
C ALA A 65 -2.02 1.01 16.85
N VAL A 66 -3.05 0.17 16.92
CA VAL A 66 -3.62 -0.51 15.74
C VAL A 66 -5.11 -0.20 15.68
N LEU A 67 -5.54 0.35 14.54
CA LEU A 67 -6.96 0.46 14.20
C LEU A 67 -7.38 -0.83 13.51
N THR A 68 -8.18 -1.66 14.17
CA THR A 68 -8.69 -2.90 13.58
C THR A 68 -9.65 -2.60 12.44
N ARG A 69 -9.95 -3.61 11.60
CA ARG A 69 -10.97 -3.47 10.56
C ARG A 69 -12.33 -3.03 11.09
N ALA A 70 -12.73 -3.48 12.27
CA ALA A 70 -13.97 -3.04 12.93
C ALA A 70 -13.91 -1.55 13.30
N ASP A 71 -12.78 -1.10 13.86
CA ASP A 71 -12.55 0.30 14.18
C ASP A 71 -12.61 1.19 12.94
N LEU A 72 -12.04 0.72 11.82
CA LEU A 72 -12.08 1.45 10.55
C LEU A 72 -13.51 1.59 10.00
N LEU A 73 -14.38 0.60 10.21
CA LEU A 73 -15.79 0.70 9.85
C LEU A 73 -16.50 1.74 10.72
N ALA A 74 -16.24 1.76 12.03
CA ALA A 74 -16.78 2.77 12.93
C ALA A 74 -16.27 4.19 12.59
N LEU A 75 -14.98 4.30 12.24
CA LEU A 75 -14.32 5.56 11.90
C LEU A 75 -14.94 6.24 10.66
N ARG A 76 -15.53 5.46 9.74
CA ARG A 76 -16.27 6.02 8.58
C ARG A 76 -17.41 6.94 8.99
N ALA A 77 -17.99 6.79 10.18
CA ALA A 77 -19.03 7.69 10.69
C ALA A 77 -18.51 9.11 10.97
N LEU A 78 -17.20 9.25 11.24
CA LEU A 78 -16.57 10.56 11.46
C LEU A 78 -16.22 11.27 10.15
N PHE A 79 -15.96 10.53 9.07
CA PHE A 79 -15.58 11.09 7.77
C PHE A 79 -16.77 11.79 7.10
N PRO A 80 -16.78 13.13 7.00
CA PRO A 80 -17.92 13.84 6.46
C PRO A 80 -18.00 13.62 4.94
N ALA A 81 -19.13 13.12 4.44
CA ALA A 81 -19.34 12.93 3.00
C ALA A 81 -19.31 14.24 2.17
N ARG A 82 -19.43 15.41 2.83
CA ARG A 82 -19.59 16.73 2.19
C ARG A 82 -18.89 17.91 2.89
N ARG A 83 -18.17 17.72 4.00
CA ARG A 83 -17.43 18.85 4.62
C ARG A 83 -16.04 18.93 4.00
N ARG A 84 -15.54 20.16 3.85
CA ARG A 84 -14.12 20.46 3.63
C ARG A 84 -13.31 19.64 4.65
N ALA A 85 -12.14 19.13 4.25
CA ALA A 85 -11.21 18.40 5.12
C ALA A 85 -11.21 19.03 6.51
N ALA A 86 -11.80 18.32 7.48
CA ALA A 86 -11.90 18.78 8.85
C ALA A 86 -10.67 18.27 9.58
N ASP A 87 -10.03 19.15 10.32
CA ASP A 87 -8.92 18.79 11.19
C ASP A 87 -9.44 17.80 12.23
N LEU A 88 -8.92 16.57 12.19
CA LEU A 88 -9.22 15.52 13.13
C LEU A 88 -8.09 15.42 14.15
N THR A 89 -8.44 15.54 15.42
CA THR A 89 -7.51 15.33 16.53
C THR A 89 -7.50 13.86 16.93
N LEU A 90 -6.31 13.30 17.05
CA LEU A 90 -6.03 11.98 17.59
C LEU A 90 -5.44 12.16 18.98
N THR A 91 -6.15 11.69 20.00
CA THR A 91 -5.73 11.71 21.39
C THR A 91 -5.47 10.30 21.89
N PHE A 92 -4.22 10.00 22.19
CA PHE A 92 -3.78 8.74 22.77
C PHE A 92 -3.74 8.83 24.30
N GLU A 93 -4.34 7.84 24.95
CA GLU A 93 -4.30 7.56 26.38
C GLU A 93 -3.56 6.23 26.56
N PRO A 94 -2.42 6.19 27.28
CA PRO A 94 -1.65 4.97 27.45
C PRO A 94 -2.40 3.94 28.31
N PRO A 95 -2.05 2.64 28.21
CA PRO A 95 -2.56 1.60 29.08
C PRO A 95 -2.46 1.95 30.57
N ALA A 96 -3.56 1.79 31.30
CA ALA A 96 -3.68 2.14 32.72
C ALA A 96 -3.80 0.89 33.61
N GLY A 97 -2.72 0.11 33.67
CA GLY A 97 -2.63 -1.10 34.50
C GLY A 97 -3.35 -2.31 33.90
N GLU A 98 -3.54 -3.36 34.71
CA GLU A 98 -4.06 -4.65 34.22
C GLU A 98 -5.50 -4.60 33.70
N HIS A 99 -6.29 -3.61 34.13
CA HIS A 99 -7.70 -3.47 33.75
C HIS A 99 -7.90 -2.68 32.45
N ASP A 100 -6.86 -2.00 31.96
CA ASP A 100 -6.82 -1.32 30.66
C ASP A 100 -5.46 -1.57 29.99
N PRO A 101 -5.21 -2.80 29.52
CA PRO A 101 -3.94 -3.17 28.91
C PRO A 101 -3.77 -2.59 27.50
N ASP A 102 -4.87 -2.16 26.87
CA ASP A 102 -4.88 -1.70 25.49
C ASP A 102 -4.58 -0.20 25.35
N GLY A 103 -4.98 0.60 26.34
CA GLY A 103 -5.05 2.04 26.20
C GLY A 103 -6.14 2.46 25.20
N HIS A 104 -6.27 3.77 24.99
CA HIS A 104 -7.33 4.33 24.16
C HIS A 104 -6.82 5.32 23.12
N LEU A 105 -7.49 5.31 21.97
CA LEU A 105 -7.31 6.29 20.92
C LEU A 105 -8.65 6.97 20.66
N THR A 106 -8.73 8.25 21.00
CA THR A 106 -9.89 9.09 20.69
C THR A 106 -9.62 9.85 19.41
N ILE A 107 -10.50 9.72 18.42
CA ILE A 107 -10.43 10.43 17.14
C ILE A 107 -11.66 11.31 17.04
N GLY A 108 -11.49 12.60 16.77
CA GLY A 108 -12.64 13.50 16.69
C GLY A 108 -12.33 14.87 16.12
N ASP A 109 -13.39 15.59 15.80
CA ASP A 109 -13.38 17.03 15.52
C ASP A 109 -13.97 17.79 16.74
N ALA A 110 -14.25 19.08 16.58
CA ALA A 110 -14.87 19.88 17.63
C ALA A 110 -16.30 19.45 17.99
N ASP A 111 -17.01 18.77 17.09
CA ASP A 111 -18.43 18.43 17.24
C ASP A 111 -18.63 16.97 17.70
N ARG A 112 -17.72 16.07 17.32
CA ARG A 112 -17.89 14.62 17.45
C ARG A 112 -16.56 13.94 17.75
N ALA A 113 -16.60 12.95 18.64
CA ALA A 113 -15.45 12.11 18.95
C ALA A 113 -15.85 10.64 19.02
N LEU A 114 -14.93 9.76 18.62
CA LEU A 114 -15.01 8.32 18.71
C LEU A 114 -13.82 7.83 19.53
N ARG A 115 -14.10 7.17 20.65
CA ARG A 115 -13.08 6.52 21.48
C ARG A 115 -12.98 5.05 21.09
N LEU A 116 -11.77 4.63 20.73
CA LEU A 116 -11.43 3.29 20.28
C LEU A 116 -10.39 2.67 21.21
N SER A 117 -10.26 1.34 21.19
CA SER A 117 -9.09 0.68 21.77
C SER A 117 -7.86 1.09 20.96
N ALA A 118 -6.75 1.44 21.64
CA ALA A 118 -5.49 1.65 20.94
C ALA A 118 -4.83 0.32 20.55
N ASN A 119 -5.29 -0.81 21.09
CA ASN A 119 -4.74 -2.14 20.85
C ASN A 119 -3.21 -2.17 21.05
N ALA A 120 -2.71 -1.53 22.12
CA ALA A 120 -1.27 -1.38 22.35
C ALA A 120 -0.48 -2.71 22.37
N PRO A 121 -0.98 -3.82 22.97
CA PRO A 121 -0.34 -5.13 22.89
C PRO A 121 -0.19 -5.61 21.44
N LEU A 122 -1.23 -5.43 20.63
CA LEU A 122 -1.23 -5.82 19.22
C LEU A 122 -0.24 -4.97 18.41
N ALA A 123 -0.19 -3.66 18.68
CA ALA A 123 0.76 -2.75 18.05
C ALA A 123 2.23 -3.15 18.32
N GLY A 124 2.51 -3.74 19.50
CA GLY A 124 3.82 -4.28 19.83
C GLY A 124 4.26 -5.47 18.97
N LEU A 125 3.32 -6.17 18.34
CA LEU A 125 3.56 -7.34 17.48
C LEU A 125 3.68 -6.98 16.00
N PHE A 126 3.46 -5.71 15.63
CA PHE A 126 3.46 -5.31 14.22
C PHE A 126 4.84 -5.51 13.58
N PRO A 127 4.92 -5.98 12.30
CA PRO A 127 6.20 -6.24 11.66
C PRO A 127 7.15 -5.04 11.68
N LYS A 128 8.45 -5.30 11.86
CA LYS A 128 9.50 -4.28 11.80
C LYS A 128 9.61 -3.72 10.38
N TRP A 129 8.91 -2.64 10.10
CA TRP A 129 8.79 -2.07 8.76
C TRP A 129 10.01 -1.26 8.32
N ARG A 130 10.67 -0.54 9.26
CA ARG A 130 11.80 0.37 8.93
C ARG A 130 12.92 -0.32 8.15
N PRO A 131 13.45 -1.49 8.57
CA PRO A 131 14.52 -2.16 7.82
C PRO A 131 14.08 -2.59 6.42
N LEU A 132 12.81 -2.98 6.24
CA LEU A 132 12.29 -3.43 4.95
C LEU A 132 12.27 -2.28 3.93
N PHE A 133 11.73 -1.12 4.32
CA PHE A 133 11.70 0.05 3.45
C PHE A 133 13.08 0.67 3.26
N ALA A 134 13.92 0.69 4.29
CA ALA A 134 15.29 1.18 4.17
C ALA A 134 16.10 0.34 3.17
N ALA A 135 16.01 -0.98 3.24
CA ALA A 135 16.68 -1.88 2.30
C ALA A 135 16.15 -1.69 0.86
N ALA A 136 14.84 -1.53 0.69
CA ALA A 136 14.23 -1.33 -0.64
C ALA A 136 14.61 0.03 -1.26
N LEU A 137 14.67 1.10 -0.45
CA LEU A 137 15.08 2.43 -0.90
C LEU A 137 16.58 2.52 -1.24
N ALA A 138 17.42 1.81 -0.49
CA ALA A 138 18.86 1.79 -0.71
C ALA A 138 19.27 0.90 -1.90
N ALA A 139 18.42 -0.01 -2.35
CA ALA A 139 18.73 -0.92 -3.44
C ALA A 139 18.70 -0.21 -4.80
N GLU A 140 19.71 -0.44 -5.61
CA GLU A 140 19.77 0.11 -6.97
C GLU A 140 18.71 -0.56 -7.87
N PRO A 141 17.99 0.23 -8.69
CA PRO A 141 17.06 -0.31 -9.67
C PRO A 141 17.77 -1.23 -10.68
N GLN A 142 17.39 -2.50 -10.73
CA GLN A 142 17.99 -3.50 -11.61
C GLN A 142 16.95 -4.54 -12.02
N LEU A 143 15.98 -4.14 -12.86
CA LEU A 143 15.01 -5.07 -13.46
C LEU A 143 15.41 -5.42 -14.89
N THR A 144 16.45 -6.26 -15.01
CA THR A 144 16.98 -6.74 -16.30
C THR A 144 16.15 -7.87 -16.91
N ASP A 145 15.48 -8.65 -16.05
CA ASP A 145 14.64 -9.78 -16.41
C ASP A 145 13.17 -9.51 -16.08
N GLU A 146 12.26 -10.34 -16.59
CA GLU A 146 10.83 -10.19 -16.32
C GLU A 146 10.49 -10.38 -14.83
N ALA A 147 9.85 -9.39 -14.22
CA ALA A 147 9.14 -9.58 -12.96
C ALA A 147 7.70 -10.04 -13.21
N HIS A 148 7.25 -11.04 -12.48
CA HIS A 148 5.85 -11.45 -12.48
C HIS A 148 5.13 -10.86 -11.28
N LEU A 149 4.04 -10.16 -11.53
CA LEU A 149 3.27 -9.46 -10.51
C LEU A 149 1.82 -9.94 -10.54
N ASN A 150 1.20 -10.01 -9.36
CA ASN A 150 -0.22 -10.30 -9.27
C ASN A 150 -1.03 -9.04 -9.63
N ALA A 151 -1.88 -9.13 -10.66
CA ALA A 151 -2.70 -8.01 -11.14
C ALA A 151 -3.66 -7.46 -10.07
N ALA A 152 -4.19 -8.33 -9.19
CA ALA A 152 -5.07 -7.89 -8.10
C ALA A 152 -4.31 -7.07 -7.06
N TYR A 153 -3.03 -7.36 -6.83
CA TYR A 153 -2.17 -6.56 -5.95
C TYR A 153 -1.77 -5.25 -6.61
N LEU A 154 -1.48 -5.29 -7.92
CA LEU A 154 -1.20 -4.07 -8.70
C LEU A 154 -2.36 -3.06 -8.65
N ALA A 155 -3.60 -3.55 -8.75
CA ALA A 155 -4.79 -2.70 -8.73
C ALA A 155 -4.95 -1.91 -7.42
N ARG A 156 -4.39 -2.38 -6.30
CA ARG A 156 -4.48 -1.70 -4.99
C ARG A 156 -3.78 -0.35 -5.00
N TRP A 157 -2.69 -0.22 -5.75
CA TRP A 157 -1.90 1.01 -5.83
C TRP A 157 -2.61 2.15 -6.55
N ALA A 158 -3.76 1.91 -7.19
CA ALA A 158 -4.62 2.97 -7.70
C ALA A 158 -5.15 3.89 -6.58
N LYS A 159 -5.06 3.47 -5.31
CA LYS A 159 -5.40 4.28 -4.12
C LYS A 159 -4.19 4.96 -3.48
N ALA A 160 -2.97 4.73 -3.96
CA ALA A 160 -1.76 5.29 -3.38
C ALA A 160 -1.64 6.82 -3.54
N PRO A 161 -1.96 7.44 -4.70
CA PRO A 161 -1.87 8.89 -4.84
C PRO A 161 -2.85 9.62 -3.93
N ALA A 162 -2.38 10.68 -3.26
CA ALA A 162 -3.24 11.56 -2.48
C ALA A 162 -3.93 12.59 -3.39
N GLU A 163 -3.22 13.01 -4.44
CA GLU A 163 -3.68 14.03 -5.37
C GLU A 163 -4.15 13.43 -6.71
N ARG A 164 -5.07 14.12 -7.36
CA ARG A 164 -5.54 13.71 -8.69
C ARG A 164 -4.38 13.83 -9.68
N TYR A 165 -4.12 12.75 -10.42
CA TYR A 165 -3.03 12.64 -11.40
C TYR A 165 -1.61 12.62 -10.84
N GLU A 166 -1.42 12.50 -9.53
CA GLU A 166 -0.09 12.26 -8.98
C GLU A 166 0.45 10.92 -9.52
N PRO A 167 1.63 10.93 -10.18
CA PRO A 167 2.18 9.74 -10.79
C PRO A 167 2.70 8.77 -9.73
N LEU A 168 2.69 7.47 -10.08
CA LEU A 168 3.41 6.46 -9.32
C LEU A 168 4.83 6.35 -9.85
N THR A 169 5.80 6.44 -8.95
CA THR A 169 7.18 6.06 -9.24
C THR A 169 7.38 4.61 -8.83
N VAL A 170 7.84 3.76 -9.75
CA VAL A 170 8.00 2.33 -9.51
C VAL A 170 9.39 1.85 -9.92
N TRP A 171 10.00 1.01 -9.10
CA TRP A 171 11.27 0.35 -9.44
C TRP A 171 11.46 -0.93 -8.63
N SER A 172 12.35 -1.81 -9.12
CA SER A 172 12.74 -3.04 -8.44
C SER A 172 14.23 -3.27 -8.59
N ALA A 173 14.84 -3.88 -7.59
CA ALA A 173 16.24 -4.32 -7.59
C ALA A 173 16.43 -5.73 -8.21
N GLY A 174 15.38 -6.31 -8.81
CA GLY A 174 15.45 -7.60 -9.48
C GLY A 174 14.08 -8.30 -9.60
N PRO A 175 13.98 -9.37 -10.41
CA PRO A 175 12.72 -10.09 -10.64
C PRO A 175 12.17 -10.77 -9.38
N GLU A 176 13.03 -11.12 -8.41
CA GLU A 176 12.64 -11.72 -7.13
C GLU A 176 12.61 -10.73 -5.96
N LYS A 177 12.92 -9.45 -6.21
CA LYS A 177 12.92 -8.39 -5.20
C LYS A 177 11.56 -7.69 -5.18
N PRO A 178 11.16 -7.12 -4.02
CA PRO A 178 9.92 -6.35 -3.95
C PRO A 178 9.95 -5.18 -4.96
N LEU A 179 8.82 -4.96 -5.63
CA LEU A 179 8.58 -3.72 -6.36
C LEU A 179 8.35 -2.60 -5.33
N LEU A 180 9.22 -1.59 -5.33
CA LEU A 180 9.04 -0.37 -4.57
C LEU A 180 8.17 0.60 -5.37
N ILE A 181 7.18 1.18 -4.69
CA ILE A 181 6.18 2.09 -5.24
C ILE A 181 6.19 3.34 -4.38
N ALA A 182 6.22 4.52 -5.00
CA ALA A 182 6.10 5.79 -4.32
C ALA A 182 5.02 6.65 -4.99
N ALA A 183 4.30 7.42 -4.17
CA ALA A 183 3.41 8.48 -4.62
C ALA A 183 3.76 9.73 -3.79
N GLY A 184 4.34 10.73 -4.47
CA GLY A 184 4.88 11.92 -3.82
C GLY A 184 5.94 11.59 -2.76
N HIS A 185 5.99 12.41 -1.71
CA HIS A 185 6.93 12.25 -0.59
C HIS A 185 6.30 11.64 0.67
N GLY A 186 4.99 11.38 0.63
CA GLY A 186 4.20 10.97 1.79
C GLY A 186 3.73 9.52 1.78
N PHE A 187 3.98 8.77 0.70
CA PHE A 187 3.54 7.38 0.52
C PHE A 187 4.66 6.51 -0.04
N LEU A 188 4.84 5.32 0.56
CA LEU A 188 5.67 4.24 0.04
C LEU A 188 4.91 2.92 0.07
N GLY A 189 5.19 2.06 -0.90
CA GLY A 189 4.60 0.74 -1.07
C GLY A 189 5.65 -0.30 -1.43
N LEU A 190 5.50 -1.52 -0.94
CA LEU A 190 6.24 -2.70 -1.37
C LEU A 190 5.25 -3.72 -1.90
N GLN A 191 5.54 -4.33 -3.05
CA GLN A 191 4.81 -5.48 -3.57
C GLN A 191 5.76 -6.65 -3.83
N MET A 192 5.46 -7.80 -3.23
CA MET A 192 6.20 -9.04 -3.49
C MET A 192 5.91 -9.56 -4.91
N PRO A 193 6.94 -9.99 -5.66
CA PRO A 193 6.75 -10.66 -6.94
C PRO A 193 6.19 -12.07 -6.73
N VAL A 194 5.56 -12.59 -7.79
CA VAL A 194 5.14 -13.98 -7.88
C VAL A 194 6.32 -14.78 -8.42
N LYS A 195 6.78 -15.77 -7.66
CA LYS A 195 7.83 -16.67 -8.13
C LYS A 195 7.34 -17.46 -9.34
N ALA A 196 8.14 -17.48 -10.41
CA ALA A 196 7.94 -18.43 -11.50
C ALA A 196 8.09 -19.86 -10.95
N ASP A 197 7.21 -20.77 -11.35
CA ASP A 197 7.35 -22.19 -11.00
C ASP A 197 8.45 -22.79 -11.88
N THR A 198 9.66 -22.93 -11.34
CA THR A 198 10.86 -23.42 -12.06
C THR A 198 11.10 -24.92 -11.86
N ARG A 199 10.11 -25.69 -11.35
CA ARG A 199 10.28 -27.13 -11.09
C ARG A 199 10.61 -27.91 -12.37
N PRO A 200 11.64 -28.79 -12.36
CA PRO A 200 11.98 -29.61 -13.51
C PRO A 200 10.81 -30.50 -13.96
N GLY A 201 10.54 -30.55 -15.27
CA GLY A 201 9.52 -31.43 -15.86
C GLY A 201 8.10 -30.85 -15.92
N ARG A 202 7.82 -29.73 -15.25
CA ARG A 202 6.72 -28.86 -15.67
C ARG A 202 7.27 -27.99 -16.78
N THR A 203 6.83 -28.22 -18.02
CA THR A 203 6.92 -27.17 -19.03
C THR A 203 6.31 -25.93 -18.40
N ALA A 204 7.11 -24.89 -18.18
CA ALA A 204 6.57 -23.56 -17.95
C ALA A 204 5.61 -23.36 -19.11
N THR A 205 4.30 -23.44 -18.86
CA THR A 205 3.30 -23.31 -19.93
C THR A 205 3.63 -22.01 -20.64
N ASP A 206 4.06 -22.17 -21.89
CA ASP A 206 5.00 -21.36 -22.66
C ASP A 206 4.44 -19.98 -23.08
N ARG A 207 3.92 -19.22 -22.11
CA ARG A 207 3.13 -18.00 -22.35
C ARG A 207 3.65 -16.78 -21.59
N ARG A 208 4.86 -16.84 -21.01
CA ARG A 208 5.37 -15.80 -20.12
C ARG A 208 6.75 -15.27 -20.46
N ASP A 209 7.50 -15.93 -21.36
CA ASP A 209 8.77 -15.40 -21.85
C ASP A 209 8.50 -14.34 -22.93
N ARG A 210 9.20 -13.20 -22.84
CA ARG A 210 9.17 -12.11 -23.82
C ARG A 210 9.46 -12.60 -25.23
N ALA A 211 10.33 -13.57 -25.42
CA ALA A 211 10.61 -14.14 -26.74
C ALA A 211 9.36 -14.82 -27.34
N ALA A 212 8.68 -15.67 -26.56
CA ALA A 212 7.46 -16.35 -26.99
C ALA A 212 6.33 -15.35 -27.29
N LEU A 213 6.19 -14.30 -26.47
CA LEU A 213 5.23 -13.22 -26.73
C LEU A 213 5.54 -12.48 -28.04
N ARG A 214 6.81 -12.12 -28.29
CA ARG A 214 7.20 -11.47 -29.55
C ARG A 214 6.83 -12.32 -30.75
N THR A 215 7.18 -13.61 -30.73
CA THR A 215 6.83 -14.54 -31.82
C THR A 215 5.32 -14.62 -32.02
N THR A 216 4.56 -14.76 -30.94
CA THR A 216 3.09 -14.87 -30.99
C THR A 216 2.41 -13.64 -31.61
N TRP A 217 2.97 -12.45 -31.38
CA TRP A 217 2.39 -11.18 -31.86
C TRP A 217 3.05 -10.64 -33.13
N THR A 218 3.98 -11.40 -33.73
CA THR A 218 4.78 -10.92 -34.88
C THR A 218 3.91 -10.59 -36.10
N ASP A 219 2.89 -11.39 -36.37
CA ASP A 219 1.96 -11.21 -37.50
C ASP A 219 1.04 -10.00 -37.34
N ALA A 220 0.61 -9.71 -36.11
CA ALA A 220 -0.27 -8.59 -35.79
C ALA A 220 0.49 -7.25 -35.66
N LEU A 221 1.75 -7.27 -35.21
CA LEU A 221 2.55 -6.06 -34.98
C LEU A 221 3.40 -5.65 -36.19
N ASN A 222 3.70 -6.55 -37.11
CA ASN A 222 4.34 -6.21 -38.36
C ASN A 222 3.26 -5.97 -39.42
N THR A 223 3.16 -4.72 -39.91
CA THR A 223 2.32 -4.39 -41.05
C THR A 223 2.68 -5.31 -42.21
N PRO A 224 1.73 -6.08 -42.79
CA PRO A 224 2.02 -6.79 -44.03
C PRO A 224 2.38 -5.72 -45.07
N ALA A 225 3.59 -5.83 -45.64
CA ALA A 225 4.01 -4.97 -46.74
C ALA A 225 2.88 -4.97 -47.77
N ALA A 226 2.37 -3.77 -48.07
CA ALA A 226 1.26 -3.58 -49.00
C ALA A 226 1.50 -4.46 -50.22
N VAL A 227 0.56 -5.36 -50.50
CA VAL A 227 0.52 -6.13 -51.74
C VAL A 227 0.28 -5.11 -52.85
N SER A 228 1.37 -4.49 -53.30
CA SER A 228 1.44 -3.74 -54.52
C SER A 228 1.37 -4.77 -55.63
N GLU A 229 0.17 -5.02 -56.14
CA GLU A 229 -0.10 -5.37 -57.54
C GLU A 229 -1.57 -5.79 -57.71
N ARG A 230 -2.39 -4.86 -58.18
CA ARG A 230 -3.26 -5.14 -59.33
C ARG A 230 -3.26 -3.93 -60.25
N HIS A 231 -2.46 -4.05 -61.30
CA HIS A 231 -2.61 -3.31 -62.55
C HIS A 231 -4.08 -3.36 -62.99
N LEU A 232 -4.80 -2.24 -62.86
CA LEU A 232 -6.01 -1.98 -63.62
C LEU A 232 -5.57 -1.76 -65.07
N LYS A 233 -5.75 -2.78 -65.92
CA LYS A 233 -5.69 -2.62 -67.36
C LYS A 233 -6.82 -1.68 -67.79
N ALA A 234 -6.44 -0.61 -68.47
CA ALA A 234 -7.35 0.28 -69.19
C ALA A 234 -8.11 -0.49 -70.27
N ALA A 235 -9.40 -0.21 -70.39
CA ALA A 235 -10.24 -0.41 -71.57
C ALA A 235 -11.09 0.83 -71.74
#